data_AF-A0A562ZFA9-F1
#
_entry.id   AF-A0A562ZFA9-F1
#
_cell.length_a   1.000
_cell.length_b   1.000
_cell.length_c   1.000
_cell.angle_alpha   90.00
_cell.angle_beta   90.00
_cell.angle_gamma   90.00
#
_symmetry.space_group_name_H-M   'P 1'
#
loop_
_entity.id
_entity.type
_entity.pdbx_description
1 polymer ?
#
loop_
_entity_poly.entity_id
_entity_poly.type
_entity_poly.pdbx_seq_one_letter_code
_entity_poly.pdbx_strand_id
1 'polypeptide(L)'
;MELQYLLFDFTDEEGGACSFDAMASVLPAGLVPLLGEVEAVLGWAHREFGAPSAEGGGAEWDFDLHAADERDVPLAISYDVPRARVILAAAPGRVTLTLPVTGSRLFGAAFRDAFPDPD
;
A
#
# COMPACT_ATOMS: atom_id res chain seq x y z
N MET A 1 -8.34 8.23 -7.89
CA MET A 1 -7.27 9.18 -7.45
C MET A 1 -6.05 8.82 -8.25
N GLU A 2 -5.36 9.78 -8.86
CA GLU A 2 -4.17 9.48 -9.66
C GLU A 2 -2.95 9.38 -8.73
N LEU A 3 -2.24 8.26 -8.80
CA LEU A 3 -1.03 7.98 -8.01
C LEU A 3 0.19 8.38 -8.84
N GLN A 4 1.09 9.14 -8.23
CA GLN A 4 2.30 9.64 -8.90
C GLN A 4 3.54 8.78 -8.57
N TYR A 5 3.56 8.15 -7.40
CA TYR A 5 4.70 7.34 -6.94
C TYR A 5 4.37 5.86 -6.83
N LEU A 6 3.21 5.50 -6.31
CA LEU A 6 2.76 4.10 -6.21
C LEU A 6 2.25 3.62 -7.56
N LEU A 7 2.99 2.68 -8.16
CA LEU A 7 2.56 1.93 -9.34
C LEU A 7 2.25 0.51 -8.91
N PHE A 8 0.99 0.10 -9.05
CA PHE A 8 0.54 -1.22 -8.62
C PHE A 8 0.54 -2.21 -9.78
N ASP A 9 1.37 -3.24 -9.68
CA ASP A 9 1.33 -4.37 -10.61
C ASP A 9 0.24 -5.35 -10.16
N PHE A 10 -0.74 -5.60 -11.03
CA PHE A 10 -1.84 -6.53 -10.75
C PHE A 10 -1.48 -7.95 -11.14
N THR A 11 -1.56 -8.86 -10.18
CA THR A 11 -1.39 -10.30 -10.39
C THR A 11 -2.68 -11.03 -10.00
N ASP A 12 -3.27 -11.80 -10.92
CA ASP A 12 -4.36 -12.73 -10.63
C ASP A 12 -3.76 -14.05 -10.09
N GLU A 13 -4.18 -14.46 -8.91
CA GLU A 13 -3.79 -15.77 -8.37
C GLU A 13 -4.80 -16.83 -8.80
N GLU A 14 -4.32 -18.04 -9.13
CA GLU A 14 -5.15 -19.15 -9.62
C GLU A 14 -6.31 -19.54 -8.67
N GLY A 15 -6.25 -19.15 -7.39
CA GLY A 15 -7.31 -19.34 -6.39
C GLY A 15 -8.44 -18.30 -6.42
N GLY A 16 -8.37 -17.27 -7.26
CA GLY A 16 -9.31 -16.16 -7.29
C GLY A 16 -9.12 -15.10 -6.20
N ALA A 17 -7.94 -15.11 -5.57
CA ALA A 17 -7.40 -13.93 -4.94
C ALA A 17 -6.70 -13.05 -5.98
N CYS A 18 -6.57 -11.77 -5.69
CA CYS A 18 -5.74 -10.85 -6.45
C CYS A 18 -4.71 -10.21 -5.53
N SER A 19 -3.54 -9.98 -6.09
CA SER A 19 -2.43 -9.29 -5.45
C SER A 19 -2.06 -8.05 -6.26
N PHE A 20 -1.79 -6.97 -5.55
CA PHE A 20 -1.34 -5.70 -6.09
C PHE A 20 -0.04 -5.35 -5.41
N ASP A 21 1.05 -5.36 -6.15
CA ASP A 21 2.36 -5.08 -5.62
C ASP A 21 2.80 -3.70 -6.09
N ALA A 22 2.99 -2.76 -5.16
CA ALA A 22 3.62 -1.48 -5.45
C ALA A 22 4.98 -1.36 -4.80
N MET A 23 5.94 -0.83 -5.55
CA MET A 23 7.27 -0.51 -5.06
C MET A 23 7.67 0.88 -5.54
N ALA A 24 7.95 1.79 -4.61
CA ALA A 24 8.34 3.15 -4.90
C ALA A 24 9.63 3.50 -4.15
N SER A 25 10.61 4.08 -4.86
CA SER A 25 11.88 4.50 -4.26
C SER A 25 12.08 6.00 -4.44
N VAL A 26 11.99 6.74 -3.35
CA VAL A 26 11.97 8.21 -3.35
C VAL A 26 13.08 8.81 -2.49
N LEU A 27 13.52 10.01 -2.90
CA LEU A 27 14.37 10.86 -2.06
C LEU A 27 13.55 11.45 -0.90
N PRO A 28 14.19 11.97 0.17
CA PRO A 28 13.49 12.58 1.30
C PRO A 28 12.43 13.63 0.91
N ALA A 29 12.66 14.37 -0.18
CA ALA A 29 11.71 15.36 -0.70
C ALA A 29 10.41 14.75 -1.26
N GLY A 30 10.45 13.52 -1.76
CA GLY A 30 9.30 12.76 -2.28
C GLY A 30 8.66 11.83 -1.26
N LEU A 31 9.19 11.77 -0.03
CA LEU A 31 8.69 10.85 0.99
C LEU A 31 7.30 11.24 1.48
N VAL A 32 7.08 12.53 1.78
CA VAL A 32 5.78 13.03 2.24
C VAL A 32 4.64 12.75 1.24
N PRO A 33 4.78 13.06 -0.07
CA PRO A 33 3.71 12.76 -1.01
C PRO A 33 3.51 11.24 -1.21
N LEU A 34 4.58 10.44 -1.23
CA LEU A 34 4.47 8.98 -1.27
C LEU A 34 3.67 8.42 -0.08
N LEU A 35 3.97 8.89 1.14
CA LEU A 35 3.22 8.47 2.33
C LEU A 35 1.74 8.86 2.22
N GLY A 36 1.44 10.05 1.69
CA GLY A 36 0.06 10.48 1.44
C GLY A 36 -0.70 9.58 0.46
N GLU A 37 -0.03 9.06 -0.57
CA GLU A 37 -0.60 8.06 -1.48
C GLU A 37 -0.90 6.74 -0.78
N VAL A 38 0.03 6.24 0.04
CA VAL A 38 -0.19 5.02 0.85
C VAL A 38 -1.36 5.21 1.80
N GLU A 39 -1.42 6.35 2.51
CA GLU A 39 -2.53 6.72 3.40
C GLU A 39 -3.88 6.73 2.66
N ALA A 40 -3.91 7.27 1.43
CA ALA A 40 -5.12 7.32 0.63
C ALA A 40 -5.58 5.93 0.18
N VAL A 41 -4.66 5.07 -0.25
CA VAL A 41 -4.96 3.69 -0.68
C VAL A 41 -5.48 2.86 0.49
N LEU A 42 -4.74 2.81 1.60
CA LEU A 42 -5.13 2.04 2.78
C LEU A 42 -6.38 2.61 3.45
N GLY A 43 -6.54 3.93 3.45
CA GLY A 43 -7.72 4.61 3.96
C GLY A 43 -8.97 4.33 3.13
N TRP A 44 -8.84 4.28 1.81
CA TRP A 44 -9.92 3.87 0.90
C TRP A 44 -10.31 2.41 1.12
N ALA A 45 -9.33 1.50 1.13
CA ALA A 45 -9.56 0.07 1.30
C ALA A 45 -10.27 -0.21 2.64
N HIS A 46 -9.81 0.44 3.71
CA HIS A 46 -10.44 0.34 5.02
C HIS A 46 -11.88 0.85 5.05
N ARG A 47 -12.19 1.92 4.30
CA ARG A 47 -13.53 2.50 4.26
C ARG A 47 -14.52 1.69 3.45
N GLU A 48 -14.08 1.12 2.32
CA GLU A 48 -14.96 0.37 1.42
C GLU A 48 -15.13 -1.10 1.87
N PHE A 49 -14.06 -1.74 2.36
CA PHE A 49 -14.02 -3.17 2.68
C PHE A 49 -13.84 -3.48 4.17
N GLY A 50 -13.65 -2.46 5.01
CA GLY A 50 -13.47 -2.62 6.46
C GLY A 50 -12.03 -2.92 6.88
N ALA A 51 -11.85 -3.40 8.12
CA ALA A 51 -10.52 -3.69 8.67
C ALA A 51 -9.77 -4.79 7.88
N PRO A 52 -8.44 -4.68 7.72
CA PRO A 52 -7.62 -5.72 7.07
C PRO A 52 -7.63 -7.04 7.87
N SER A 53 -7.25 -8.14 7.20
CA SER A 53 -7.31 -9.52 7.75
C SER A 53 -6.31 -9.84 8.87
N ALA A 54 -5.52 -8.87 9.33
CA ALA A 54 -4.43 -9.02 10.31
C ALA A 54 -4.77 -9.75 11.63
N GLU A 55 -6.05 -10.02 11.94
CA GLU A 55 -6.47 -10.76 13.13
C GLU A 55 -7.42 -11.94 12.86
N GLY A 56 -7.17 -12.70 11.79
CA GLY A 56 -7.56 -14.12 11.75
C GLY A 56 -9.06 -14.39 11.54
N GLY A 57 -9.58 -13.99 10.38
CA GLY A 57 -10.68 -14.73 9.76
C GLY A 57 -11.76 -13.87 9.13
N GLY A 58 -11.53 -13.41 7.89
CA GLY A 58 -12.62 -13.10 6.96
C GLY A 58 -12.65 -11.70 6.37
N ALA A 59 -11.61 -10.87 6.52
CA ALA A 59 -11.59 -9.61 5.78
C ALA A 59 -11.32 -9.85 4.30
N GLU A 60 -11.97 -9.06 3.44
CA GLU A 60 -11.88 -9.16 1.98
C GLU A 60 -10.53 -8.75 1.41
N TRP A 61 -9.68 -8.11 2.23
CA TRP A 61 -8.39 -7.61 1.84
C TRP A 61 -7.40 -7.63 3.00
N ASP A 62 -6.12 -7.64 2.65
CA ASP A 62 -4.97 -7.56 3.54
C ASP A 62 -3.88 -6.74 2.88
N PHE A 63 -2.98 -6.18 3.67
CA PHE A 63 -1.84 -5.44 3.15
C PHE A 63 -0.63 -5.66 4.03
N ASP A 64 0.54 -5.57 3.43
CA ASP A 64 1.78 -5.44 4.16
C ASP A 64 2.47 -4.14 3.76
N LEU A 65 3.19 -3.53 4.70
CA LEU A 65 3.87 -2.26 4.48
C LEU A 65 5.31 -2.40 4.94
N HIS A 66 6.21 -2.38 3.96
CA HIS A 66 7.64 -2.52 4.16
C HIS A 66 8.33 -1.23 3.74
N ALA A 67 9.34 -0.82 4.50
CA ALA A 67 10.21 0.29 4.14
C ALA A 67 11.67 -0.11 4.36
N ALA A 68 12.54 0.29 3.45
CA ALA A 68 13.97 0.10 3.54
C ALA A 68 14.70 1.40 3.17
N ASP A 69 15.87 1.61 3.75
CA ASP A 69 16.74 2.73 3.39
C ASP A 69 17.54 2.46 2.10
N GLU A 70 18.39 3.41 1.70
CA GLU A 70 19.25 3.28 0.52
C GLU A 70 20.26 2.11 0.56
N ARG A 71 20.45 1.49 1.73
CA ARG A 71 21.32 0.34 1.98
C ARG A 71 20.52 -0.96 2.18
N ASP A 72 19.23 -0.95 1.84
CA ASP A 72 18.32 -2.08 2.03
C ASP A 72 18.12 -2.44 3.51
N VAL A 73 18.38 -1.50 4.44
CA VAL A 73 18.15 -1.72 5.87
C VAL A 73 16.68 -1.47 6.18
N PRO A 74 15.96 -2.43 6.79
CA PRO A 74 14.54 -2.26 7.10
C PRO A 74 14.32 -1.11 8.08
N LEU A 75 13.39 -0.23 7.72
CA LEU A 75 12.94 0.90 8.50
C LEU A 75 11.63 0.54 9.21
N ALA A 76 11.48 0.99 10.46
CA ALA A 76 10.23 0.81 11.17
C ALA A 76 9.13 1.66 10.53
N ILE A 77 8.15 1.00 9.92
CA ILE A 77 6.98 1.61 9.30
C ILE A 77 5.73 0.93 9.84
N SER A 78 4.66 1.70 10.06
CA SER A 78 3.39 1.19 10.56
C SER A 78 2.24 2.06 10.07
N TYR A 79 1.08 1.47 9.85
CA TYR A 79 -0.14 2.20 9.51
C TYR A 79 -1.08 2.30 10.71
N ASP A 80 -1.38 3.51 11.16
CA ASP A 80 -2.38 3.81 12.17
C ASP A 80 -3.76 3.85 11.50
N VAL A 81 -4.45 2.71 11.55
CA VAL A 81 -5.81 2.53 11.01
C VAL A 81 -6.81 3.57 11.53
N PRO A 82 -6.92 3.87 12.86
CA PRO A 82 -7.91 4.83 13.34
C PRO A 82 -7.65 6.27 12.88
N ARG A 83 -6.41 6.64 12.56
CA ARG A 83 -6.05 7.96 12.01
C ARG A 83 -5.91 7.97 10.50
N ALA A 84 -5.97 6.81 9.85
CA ALA A 84 -5.62 6.60 8.45
C ALA A 84 -4.26 7.25 8.11
N ARG A 85 -3.25 7.00 8.93
CA ARG A 85 -1.92 7.61 8.79
C ARG A 85 -0.77 6.63 8.79
N VAL A 86 0.24 6.90 7.97
CA VAL A 86 1.48 6.11 7.95
C VAL A 86 2.52 6.76 8.85
N ILE A 87 3.09 5.97 9.74
CA ILE A 87 4.16 6.35 10.65
C ILE A 87 5.42 5.64 10.20
N LEU A 88 6.38 6.40 9.67
CA LEU A 88 7.69 5.91 9.25
C LEU A 88 8.78 6.51 10.16
N ALA A 89 9.69 5.68 10.63
CA ALA A 89 10.88 6.13 11.35
C ALA A 89 11.77 7.00 10.46
N ALA A 90 12.39 8.03 11.04
CA ALA A 90 13.20 8.98 10.29
C ALA A 90 14.32 8.27 9.50
N ALA A 91 14.34 8.48 8.19
CA ALA A 91 15.36 7.98 7.28
C ALA A 91 16.22 9.15 6.76
N PRO A 92 17.56 9.07 6.82
CA PRO A 92 18.43 10.17 6.43
C PRO A 92 18.60 10.31 4.91
N GLY A 93 18.16 9.32 4.13
CA GLY A 93 18.46 9.19 2.71
C GLY A 93 17.27 8.74 1.88
N ARG A 94 17.55 8.05 0.77
CA ARG A 94 16.50 7.46 -0.07
C ARG A 94 15.76 6.37 0.71
N VAL A 95 14.44 6.30 0.51
CA VAL A 95 13.58 5.27 1.09
C VAL A 95 12.92 4.51 -0.05
N THR A 96 12.99 3.19 0.01
CA THR A 96 12.21 2.29 -0.82
C THR A 96 11.05 1.76 0.02
N LEU A 97 9.83 1.99 -0.46
CA LEU A 97 8.60 1.52 0.17
C LEU A 97 7.99 0.45 -0.72
N THR A 98 7.61 -0.66 -0.11
CA THR A 98 6.93 -1.76 -0.76
C THR A 98 5.59 -1.98 -0.08
N LEU A 99 4.52 -1.99 -0.88
CA LEU A 99 3.14 -2.13 -0.44
C LEU A 99 2.45 -3.22 -1.26
N PRO A 100 2.59 -4.50 -0.85
CA PRO A 100 1.71 -5.55 -1.32
C PRO A 100 0.32 -5.39 -0.71
N VAL A 101 -0.71 -5.45 -1.54
CA VAL A 101 -2.11 -5.49 -1.13
C VAL A 101 -2.74 -6.72 -1.75
N THR A 102 -3.33 -7.57 -0.93
CA THR A 102 -4.02 -8.79 -1.39
C THR A 102 -5.50 -8.68 -1.08
N GLY A 103 -6.34 -9.30 -1.90
CA GLY A 103 -7.77 -9.28 -1.66
C GLY A 103 -8.56 -10.22 -2.55
N SER A 104 -9.88 -10.20 -2.38
CA SER A 104 -10.81 -10.95 -3.21
C SER A 104 -10.94 -10.34 -4.61
N ARG A 105 -11.48 -11.10 -5.59
CA ARG A 105 -11.78 -10.54 -6.94
C ARG A 105 -12.64 -9.26 -6.89
N LEU A 106 -13.52 -9.12 -5.91
CA LEU A 106 -14.34 -7.91 -5.73
C LEU A 106 -13.46 -6.72 -5.33
N PHE A 107 -12.56 -6.93 -4.38
CA PHE A 107 -11.55 -5.94 -4.00
C PHE A 107 -10.74 -5.50 -5.22
N GLY A 108 -10.20 -6.44 -5.99
CA GLY A 108 -9.36 -6.11 -7.14
C GLY A 108 -10.10 -5.43 -8.30
N ALA A 109 -11.41 -5.66 -8.45
CA ALA A 109 -12.22 -4.90 -9.40
C ALA A 109 -12.40 -3.45 -8.94
N ALA A 110 -12.74 -3.23 -7.67
CA ALA A 110 -12.92 -1.89 -7.10
C ALA A 110 -11.59 -1.11 -7.03
N PHE A 111 -10.49 -1.78 -6.74
CA PHE A 111 -9.17 -1.16 -6.64
C PHE A 111 -8.74 -0.53 -7.96
N ARG A 112 -8.91 -1.25 -9.07
CA ARG A 112 -8.57 -0.75 -10.42
C ARG A 112 -9.47 0.40 -10.88
N ASP A 113 -10.72 0.43 -10.42
CA ASP A 113 -11.62 1.56 -10.68
C ASP A 113 -11.20 2.81 -9.87
N ALA A 114 -10.80 2.62 -8.61
CA ALA A 114 -10.36 3.69 -7.73
C ALA A 114 -8.97 4.25 -8.07
N PHE A 115 -8.04 3.36 -8.46
CA PHE A 115 -6.64 3.62 -8.78
C PHE A 115 -6.30 3.05 -10.16
N PRO A 116 -6.72 3.72 -11.24
CA PRO A 116 -6.34 3.33 -12.59
C PRO A 116 -4.83 3.54 -12.81
N ASP A 117 -4.22 2.67 -13.61
CA ASP A 117 -2.84 2.83 -14.04
C ASP A 117 -2.70 4.13 -14.86
N PRO A 118 -1.62 4.91 -14.67
CA PRO A 118 -1.40 6.11 -15.47
C PRO A 118 -1.14 5.74 -16.94
N ASP A 119 -1.96 6.27 -17.86
CA ASP A 119 -1.87 6.09 -19.33
C ASP A 119 -0.55 6.59 -19.94
#